data_AF-A0A2G1X150-F1
#
_entry.id   AF-A0A2G1X150-F1
#
_cell.length_a   1.000
_cell.length_b   1.000
_cell.length_c   1.000
_cell.angle_alpha   90.00
_cell.angle_beta   90.00
_cell.angle_gamma   90.00
#
_symmetry.space_group_name_H-M   'P 1'
#
loop_
_entity.id
_entity.type
_entity.pdbx_description
1 polymer ?
#
loop_
_entity_poly.entity_id
_entity_poly.type
_entity_poly.pdbx_seq_one_letter_code
_entity_poly.pdbx_strand_id
1 'polypeptide(L)'
;MAIADGVNWKLVAVSWTAFAAMAVGAPLGARAVRSSHPLEPVWGYGLASGAMVTSAALFLIPQALGQHGRLGSLGIAVGFLGGYAGHTVGHRFTHLELPVDRTTAELTVHALSAGAIIGAIYTAMPSLTSVLGVALVSHKAPAGYAAARRLAERGQSVVTLLLPAAAVGIVALPVGIVGLSPGSGLRGLLFGIAACVFLHVA
;
A
#
# COMPACT_ATOMS: atom_id res chain seq x y z
N MET A 1 1.60 22.75 -23.88
CA MET A 1 2.38 22.39 -22.67
C MET A 1 1.50 22.70 -21.45
N ALA A 2 0.46 21.89 -21.22
CA ALA A 2 -0.61 22.16 -20.24
C ALA A 2 -1.09 20.86 -19.57
N ILE A 3 -0.15 19.98 -19.24
CA ILE A 3 -0.42 18.73 -18.48
C ILE A 3 0.22 18.83 -17.07
N ALA A 4 1.01 19.88 -16.81
CA ALA A 4 1.77 20.04 -15.57
C ALA A 4 1.04 20.82 -14.45
N ASP A 5 -0.01 21.59 -14.76
CA ASP A 5 -0.67 22.45 -13.76
C ASP A 5 -1.55 21.66 -12.76
N GLY A 6 -1.91 20.41 -13.09
CA GLY A 6 -2.71 19.53 -12.23
C GLY A 6 -1.91 18.56 -11.37
N VAL A 7 -0.59 18.43 -11.59
CA VAL A 7 0.23 17.47 -10.85
C VAL A 7 0.76 18.12 -9.57
N ASN A 8 0.13 17.82 -8.45
CA ASN A 8 0.63 18.23 -7.14
C ASN A 8 2.02 17.62 -6.92
N TRP A 9 3.07 18.44 -6.87
CA TRP A 9 4.46 18.02 -6.63
C TRP A 9 4.58 17.05 -5.43
N LYS A 10 3.75 17.22 -4.39
CA LYS A 10 3.71 16.32 -3.24
C LYS A 10 3.36 14.88 -3.65
N LEU A 11 2.44 14.70 -4.59
CA LEU A 11 2.01 13.39 -5.08
C LEU A 11 3.12 12.69 -5.87
N VAL A 12 3.89 13.45 -6.65
CA VAL A 12 5.08 12.96 -7.35
C VAL A 12 6.14 12.52 -6.34
N ALA A 13 6.43 13.36 -5.35
CA ALA A 13 7.39 13.04 -4.29
C ALA A 13 6.98 11.79 -3.50
N VAL A 14 5.71 11.66 -3.12
CA VAL A 14 5.19 10.48 -2.41
C VAL A 14 5.26 9.23 -3.27
N SER A 15 4.90 9.31 -4.55
CA SER A 15 4.97 8.17 -5.48
C SER A 15 6.41 7.68 -5.68
N TRP A 16 7.36 8.60 -5.86
CA TRP A 16 8.78 8.26 -5.96
C TRP A 16 9.34 7.71 -4.65
N THR A 17 8.93 8.28 -3.52
CA THR A 17 9.35 7.79 -2.19
C THR A 17 8.85 6.37 -1.95
N ALA A 18 7.59 6.07 -2.32
CA ALA A 18 7.04 4.72 -2.23
C ALA A 18 7.84 3.72 -3.09
N PHE A 19 8.12 4.10 -4.34
CA PHE A 19 8.89 3.30 -5.27
C PHE A 19 10.31 3.04 -4.74
N ALA A 20 11.03 4.11 -4.35
CA ALA A 20 12.39 4.02 -3.83
C ALA A 20 12.46 3.19 -2.54
N ALA A 21 11.51 3.37 -1.63
CA ALA A 21 11.45 2.59 -0.40
C ALA A 21 11.35 1.08 -0.69
N MET A 22 10.45 0.67 -1.59
CA MET A 22 10.31 -0.73 -1.98
C MET A 22 11.53 -1.24 -2.78
N ALA A 23 12.07 -0.42 -3.68
CA ALA A 23 13.25 -0.74 -4.48
C ALA A 23 14.52 -0.91 -3.64
N VAL A 24 14.63 -0.23 -2.49
CA VAL A 24 15.72 -0.41 -1.51
C VAL A 24 15.45 -1.59 -0.59
N GLY A 25 14.20 -1.78 -0.14
CA GLY A 25 13.84 -2.90 0.72
C GLY A 25 14.03 -4.27 0.05
N ALA A 26 13.67 -4.39 -1.23
CA ALA A 26 13.74 -5.64 -1.96
C ALA A 26 15.15 -6.30 -2.03
N PRO A 27 16.23 -5.62 -2.46
CA PRO A 27 17.56 -6.22 -2.50
C PRO A 27 18.09 -6.55 -1.10
N LEU A 28 17.72 -5.80 -0.06
CA LEU A 28 18.07 -6.11 1.32
C LEU A 28 17.39 -7.41 1.78
N GLY A 29 16.10 -7.59 1.46
CA GLY A 29 15.36 -8.82 1.77
C GLY A 29 15.88 -10.05 1.03
N ALA A 30 16.21 -9.90 -0.25
CA ALA A 30 16.79 -10.97 -1.06
C ALA A 30 18.17 -11.42 -0.52
N ARG A 31 18.99 -10.46 -0.05
CA ARG A 31 20.31 -10.75 0.54
C ARG A 31 20.21 -11.43 1.89
N ALA A 32 19.19 -11.09 2.69
CA ALA A 32 18.98 -11.65 4.02
C ALA A 32 18.72 -13.16 4.01
N VAL A 33 18.26 -13.75 2.90
CA VAL A 33 18.14 -15.22 2.74
C VAL A 33 19.49 -15.93 2.88
N ARG A 34 20.59 -15.24 2.56
CA ARG A 34 21.96 -15.78 2.72
C ARG A 34 22.48 -15.67 4.15
N SER A 35 21.77 -14.96 5.04
CA SER A 35 22.11 -14.84 6.46
C SER A 35 21.34 -15.90 7.24
N SER A 36 22.06 -16.79 7.94
CA SER A 36 21.45 -17.89 8.69
C SER A 36 20.85 -17.47 10.05
N HIS A 37 20.67 -16.17 10.31
CA HIS A 37 20.22 -15.67 11.61
C HIS A 37 18.69 -15.78 11.79
N PRO A 38 18.20 -16.57 12.78
CA PRO A 38 16.76 -16.78 12.99
C PRO A 38 15.97 -15.52 13.41
N LEU A 39 16.66 -14.46 13.84
CA LEU A 39 16.06 -13.24 14.39
C LEU A 39 15.75 -12.18 13.32
N GLU A 40 16.47 -12.16 12.20
CA GLU A 40 16.22 -11.22 11.10
C GLU A 40 14.78 -11.27 10.52
N PRO A 41 14.13 -12.45 10.33
CA PRO A 41 12.75 -12.47 9.84
C PRO A 41 11.77 -11.84 10.83
N VAL A 42 11.97 -12.01 12.13
CA VAL A 42 11.09 -11.45 13.17
C VAL A 42 11.11 -9.92 13.12
N TRP A 43 12.29 -9.32 12.97
CA TRP A 43 12.41 -7.87 12.82
C TRP A 43 11.83 -7.38 11.50
N GLY A 44 12.08 -8.06 10.38
CA GLY A 44 11.54 -7.65 9.07
C GLY A 44 10.01 -7.68 9.01
N TYR A 45 9.40 -8.80 9.39
CA TYR A 45 7.94 -8.93 9.41
C TYR A 45 7.30 -8.08 10.51
N GLY A 46 7.88 -8.05 11.72
CA GLY A 46 7.36 -7.28 12.84
C GLY A 46 7.39 -5.78 12.59
N LEU A 47 8.49 -5.25 12.03
CA LEU A 47 8.57 -3.83 11.65
C LEU A 47 7.62 -3.48 10.50
N ALA A 48 7.41 -4.39 9.55
CA ALA A 48 6.45 -4.18 8.47
C ALA A 48 5.01 -4.09 8.99
N SER A 49 4.60 -5.10 9.77
CA SER A 49 3.29 -5.17 10.38
C SER A 49 3.05 -3.98 11.32
N GLY A 50 4.00 -3.69 12.21
CA GLY A 50 3.94 -2.55 13.13
C GLY A 50 3.84 -1.19 12.42
N ALA A 51 4.57 -0.99 11.33
CA ALA A 51 4.45 0.22 10.51
C ALA A 51 3.07 0.35 9.86
N MET A 52 2.51 -0.74 9.31
CA MET A 52 1.16 -0.72 8.73
C MET A 52 0.08 -0.44 9.78
N VAL A 53 0.11 -1.11 10.93
CA VAL A 53 -0.85 -0.89 12.03
C VAL A 53 -0.75 0.54 12.56
N THR A 54 0.47 1.03 12.80
CA THR A 54 0.70 2.40 13.27
C THR A 54 0.17 3.42 12.26
N SER A 55 0.47 3.23 10.98
CA SER A 55 -0.02 4.14 9.93
C SER A 55 -1.54 4.12 9.81
N ALA A 56 -2.18 2.95 9.95
CA ALA A 56 -3.63 2.85 9.97
C ALA A 56 -4.23 3.60 11.16
N ALA A 57 -3.71 3.36 12.36
CA ALA A 57 -4.23 3.91 13.61
C ALA A 57 -4.04 5.43 13.73
N LEU A 58 -2.87 5.96 13.36
CA LEU A 58 -2.55 7.38 13.53
C LEU A 58 -3.08 8.26 12.40
N PHE A 59 -3.21 7.71 11.18
CA PHE A 59 -3.43 8.54 10.00
C PHE A 59 -4.71 8.17 9.23
N LEU A 60 -5.02 6.88 9.05
CA LEU A 60 -6.15 6.48 8.20
C LEU A 60 -7.47 6.45 8.96
N ILE A 61 -7.51 5.85 10.15
CA ILE A 61 -8.73 5.76 10.97
C ILE A 61 -9.23 7.16 11.39
N PRO A 62 -8.38 8.07 11.94
CA PRO A 62 -8.85 9.39 12.33
C PRO A 62 -9.37 10.20 11.14
N GLN A 63 -8.75 10.06 9.96
CA GLN A 63 -9.25 10.69 8.73
C GLN A 63 -10.58 10.08 8.29
N ALA A 64 -10.74 8.75 8.30
CA ALA A 64 -12.00 8.10 7.94
C ALA A 64 -13.17 8.62 8.79
N LEU A 65 -12.97 8.67 10.11
CA LEU A 65 -13.99 9.12 11.05
C LEU A 65 -14.20 10.64 10.99
N GLY A 66 -13.12 11.41 10.83
CA GLY A 66 -13.15 12.86 10.73
C GLY A 66 -13.78 13.38 9.44
N GLN A 67 -13.65 12.66 8.32
CA GLN A 67 -14.34 13.01 7.07
C GLN A 67 -15.83 12.70 7.14
N HIS A 68 -16.21 11.51 7.63
CA HIS A 68 -17.62 11.14 7.82
C HIS A 68 -17.79 9.93 8.74
N GLY A 69 -18.08 10.14 10.03
CA GLY A 69 -18.11 9.08 11.06
C GLY A 69 -18.80 7.75 10.64
N ARG A 70 -20.04 7.82 10.14
CA ARG A 70 -20.81 6.62 9.73
C ARG A 70 -20.26 5.90 8.49
N LEU A 71 -19.84 6.64 7.46
CA LEU A 71 -19.33 6.05 6.22
C LEU A 71 -17.87 5.62 6.37
N GLY A 72 -17.10 6.31 7.21
CA GLY A 72 -15.77 5.90 7.64
C GLY A 72 -15.80 4.57 8.39
N SER A 73 -16.65 4.43 9.40
CA SER A 73 -16.81 3.16 10.12
C SER A 73 -17.34 2.04 9.23
N LEU A 74 -18.29 2.33 8.33
CA LEU A 74 -18.74 1.40 7.30
C LEU A 74 -17.58 0.96 6.40
N GLY A 75 -16.72 1.88 5.98
CA GLY A 75 -15.55 1.59 5.15
C GLY A 75 -14.58 0.64 5.83
N ILE A 76 -14.33 0.83 7.13
CA ILE A 76 -13.51 -0.09 7.93
C ILE A 76 -14.14 -1.49 7.96
N ALA A 77 -15.44 -1.58 8.23
CA ALA A 77 -16.15 -2.87 8.30
C ALA A 77 -16.16 -3.60 6.95
N VAL A 78 -16.47 -2.90 5.86
CA VAL A 78 -16.46 -3.44 4.50
C VAL A 78 -15.05 -3.84 4.10
N GLY A 79 -14.03 -3.07 4.48
CA GLY A 79 -12.64 -3.42 4.26
C GLY A 79 -12.25 -4.74 4.92
N PHE A 80 -12.71 -5.00 6.15
CA PHE A 80 -12.39 -6.26 6.85
C PHE A 80 -13.07 -7.42 6.17
N LEU A 81 -14.37 -7.28 5.89
CA LEU A 81 -15.14 -8.30 5.21
C LEU A 81 -14.53 -8.62 3.83
N GLY A 82 -14.20 -7.60 3.06
CA GLY A 82 -13.56 -7.72 1.75
C GLY A 82 -12.18 -8.36 1.82
N GLY A 83 -11.37 -8.00 2.83
CA GLY A 83 -10.06 -8.60 3.08
C GLY A 83 -10.17 -10.11 3.35
N TYR A 84 -11.00 -10.52 4.32
CA TYR A 84 -11.20 -11.94 4.64
C TYR A 84 -11.85 -12.74 3.50
N ALA A 85 -12.81 -12.15 2.78
CA ALA A 85 -13.39 -12.76 1.60
C ALA A 85 -12.32 -12.94 0.50
N GLY A 86 -11.51 -11.91 0.26
CA GLY A 86 -10.38 -11.94 -0.67
C GLY A 86 -9.34 -12.99 -0.29
N HIS A 87 -9.02 -13.13 0.99
CA HIS A 87 -8.11 -14.17 1.50
C HIS A 87 -8.66 -15.57 1.21
N THR A 88 -9.96 -15.79 1.45
CA THR A 88 -10.63 -17.08 1.23
C THR A 88 -10.69 -17.43 -0.25
N VAL A 89 -11.03 -16.46 -1.10
CA VAL A 89 -11.05 -16.60 -2.56
C VAL A 89 -9.63 -16.83 -3.09
N GLY A 90 -8.64 -16.08 -2.61
CA GLY A 90 -7.22 -16.23 -2.97
C GLY A 90 -6.67 -17.61 -2.62
N HIS A 91 -7.08 -18.20 -1.49
CA HIS A 91 -6.76 -19.59 -1.16
C HIS A 91 -7.38 -20.59 -2.14
N ARG A 92 -8.51 -20.30 -2.77
CA ARG A 92 -9.06 -21.17 -3.82
C ARG A 92 -8.23 -21.09 -5.10
N PHE A 93 -7.70 -19.90 -5.41
CA PHE A 93 -6.83 -19.69 -6.57
C PHE A 93 -5.42 -20.28 -6.43
N THR A 94 -4.94 -20.63 -5.23
CA THR A 94 -3.61 -21.27 -5.08
C THR A 94 -3.52 -22.67 -5.68
N HIS A 95 -4.65 -23.27 -6.06
CA HIS A 95 -4.68 -24.54 -6.79
C HIS A 95 -4.61 -24.37 -8.32
N LEU A 96 -4.61 -23.13 -8.81
CA LEU A 96 -4.48 -22.82 -10.23
C LEU A 96 -3.04 -22.38 -10.52
N GLU A 97 -2.41 -22.98 -11.53
CA GLU A 97 -1.08 -22.59 -11.99
C GLU A 97 -1.15 -21.26 -12.76
N LEU A 98 -1.11 -20.16 -12.02
CA LEU A 98 -1.05 -18.81 -12.59
C LEU A 98 0.41 -18.39 -12.83
N PRO A 99 0.69 -17.63 -13.91
CA PRO A 99 2.05 -17.19 -14.25
C PRO A 99 2.62 -16.11 -13.31
N VAL A 100 1.82 -15.59 -12.36
CA VAL A 100 2.21 -14.55 -11.41
C VAL A 100 2.18 -15.11 -9.99
N ASP A 101 3.28 -14.93 -9.24
CA ASP A 101 3.34 -15.33 -7.83
C ASP A 101 2.27 -14.62 -7.00
N ARG A 102 1.65 -15.35 -6.06
CA ARG A 102 0.60 -14.83 -5.17
C ARG A 102 1.05 -13.59 -4.40
N THR A 103 2.30 -13.58 -3.91
CA THR A 103 2.85 -12.44 -3.16
C THR A 103 2.88 -11.19 -4.03
N THR A 104 3.35 -11.34 -5.26
CA THR A 104 3.40 -10.24 -6.23
C THR A 104 2.01 -9.76 -6.61
N ALA A 105 1.06 -10.68 -6.82
CA ALA A 105 -0.33 -10.33 -7.13
C ALA A 105 -1.01 -9.56 -5.98
N GLU A 106 -0.93 -10.07 -4.76
CA GLU A 106 -1.51 -9.44 -3.56
C GLU A 106 -0.90 -8.05 -3.31
N LEU A 107 0.42 -7.92 -3.40
CA LEU A 107 1.11 -6.63 -3.26
C LEU A 107 0.75 -5.66 -4.38
N THR A 108 0.52 -6.14 -5.59
CA THR A 108 0.12 -5.29 -6.72
C THR A 108 -1.28 -4.73 -6.48
N VAL A 109 -2.25 -5.57 -6.16
CA VAL A 109 -3.62 -5.13 -5.84
C VAL A 109 -3.63 -4.16 -4.66
N HIS A 110 -2.86 -4.45 -3.62
CA HIS A 110 -2.68 -3.56 -2.48
C HIS A 110 -2.08 -2.21 -2.90
N ALA A 111 -1.00 -2.22 -3.69
CA ALA A 111 -0.32 -1.01 -4.14
C ALA A 111 -1.16 -0.16 -5.11
N LEU A 112 -1.93 -0.78 -6.01
CA LEU A 112 -2.90 -0.09 -6.87
C LEU A 112 -3.98 0.59 -6.04
N SER A 113 -4.54 -0.13 -5.06
CA SER A 113 -5.55 0.41 -4.14
C SER A 113 -5.00 1.58 -3.32
N ALA A 114 -3.80 1.44 -2.79
CA ALA A 114 -3.10 2.51 -2.08
C ALA A 114 -2.85 3.72 -2.99
N GLY A 115 -2.43 3.49 -4.25
CA GLY A 115 -2.23 4.54 -5.24
C GLY A 115 -3.50 5.34 -5.52
N ALA A 116 -4.63 4.65 -5.76
CA ALA A 116 -5.92 5.31 -5.98
C ALA A 116 -6.33 6.21 -4.81
N ILE A 117 -6.17 5.70 -3.59
CA ILE A 117 -6.53 6.40 -2.36
C ILE A 117 -5.62 7.61 -2.16
N ILE A 118 -4.30 7.45 -2.29
CA ILE A 118 -3.31 8.54 -2.19
C ILE A 118 -3.60 9.63 -3.24
N GLY A 119 -3.86 9.25 -4.49
CA GLY A 119 -4.22 10.20 -5.56
C GLY A 119 -5.47 11.01 -5.21
N ALA A 120 -6.56 10.34 -4.82
CA ALA A 120 -7.82 11.02 -4.48
C ALA A 120 -7.66 11.94 -3.26
N ILE A 121 -6.88 11.53 -2.26
CA ILE A 121 -6.66 12.30 -1.03
C ILE A 121 -5.85 13.58 -1.30
N TYR A 122 -4.73 13.47 -2.02
CA TYR A 122 -3.86 14.62 -2.29
C TYR A 122 -4.51 15.65 -3.23
N THR A 123 -5.48 15.21 -4.04
CA THR A 123 -6.35 16.10 -4.82
C THR A 123 -7.42 16.75 -3.95
N ALA A 124 -8.11 15.96 -3.13
CA ALA A 124 -9.17 16.44 -2.26
C ALA A 124 -8.71 17.39 -1.14
N MET A 125 -7.46 17.23 -0.69
CA MET A 125 -6.89 17.95 0.45
C MET A 125 -5.43 18.38 0.15
N PRO A 126 -5.23 19.41 -0.70
CA PRO A 126 -3.89 19.85 -1.10
C PRO A 126 -3.02 20.35 0.07
N SER A 127 -3.66 20.78 1.17
CA SER A 127 -3.02 21.21 2.41
C SER A 127 -2.40 20.07 3.21
N LEU A 128 -2.64 18.81 2.85
CA LEU A 128 -2.01 17.67 3.52
C LEU A 128 -0.49 17.78 3.47
N THR A 129 0.12 17.52 4.62
CA THR A 129 1.56 17.67 4.81
C THR A 129 2.29 16.54 4.10
N SER A 130 3.54 16.80 3.68
CA SER A 130 4.41 15.76 3.13
C SER A 130 4.67 14.65 4.16
N VAL A 131 4.61 14.96 5.45
CA VAL A 131 4.74 14.01 6.57
C VAL A 131 3.68 12.92 6.51
N LEU A 132 2.42 13.28 6.24
CA LEU A 132 1.35 12.29 6.08
C LEU A 132 1.63 11.34 4.90
N GLY A 133 2.10 11.89 3.77
CA GLY A 133 2.47 11.10 2.59
C GLY A 133 3.60 10.13 2.86
N VAL A 134 4.65 10.57 3.55
CA VAL A 134 5.76 9.72 3.99
C VAL A 134 5.26 8.64 4.97
N ALA A 135 4.37 8.99 5.90
CA ALA A 135 3.79 8.02 6.83
C ALA A 135 2.89 6.99 6.15
N LEU A 136 2.20 7.36 5.06
CA LEU A 136 1.41 6.43 4.26
C LEU A 136 2.28 5.44 3.50
N VAL A 137 3.50 5.81 3.12
CA VAL A 137 4.41 4.95 2.34
C VAL A 137 5.54 4.33 3.18
N SER A 138 5.61 4.63 4.48
CA SER A 138 6.67 4.15 5.39
C SER A 138 6.78 2.62 5.44
N HIS A 139 5.66 1.93 5.28
CA HIS A 139 5.59 0.47 5.27
C HIS A 139 6.11 -0.16 3.95
N LYS A 140 6.39 0.62 2.89
CA LYS A 140 6.82 0.10 1.58
C LYS A 140 8.21 -0.54 1.61
N ALA A 141 9.13 -0.01 2.40
CA ALA A 141 10.46 -0.60 2.56
C ALA A 141 10.41 -1.94 3.31
N PRO A 142 9.79 -2.02 4.50
CA PRO A 142 9.58 -3.30 5.18
C PRO A 142 8.80 -4.33 4.35
N ALA A 143 7.75 -3.91 3.63
CA ALA A 143 6.99 -4.79 2.74
C ALA A 143 7.84 -5.33 1.59
N GLY A 144 8.65 -4.46 0.95
CA GLY A 144 9.59 -4.86 -0.09
C GLY A 144 10.63 -5.86 0.41
N TYR A 145 11.17 -5.64 1.61
CA TYR A 145 12.09 -6.56 2.28
C TYR A 145 11.45 -7.94 2.51
N ALA A 146 10.29 -7.98 3.18
CA ALA A 146 9.60 -9.22 3.51
C ALA A 146 9.20 -10.01 2.26
N ALA A 147 8.68 -9.33 1.24
CA ALA A 147 8.27 -9.95 -0.01
C ALA A 147 9.46 -10.51 -0.80
N ALA A 148 10.55 -9.75 -0.92
CA ALA A 148 11.74 -10.19 -1.64
C ALA A 148 12.41 -11.38 -0.96
N ARG A 149 12.41 -11.39 0.37
CA ARG A 149 12.88 -12.53 1.15
C ARG A 149 12.04 -13.78 0.86
N ARG A 150 10.71 -13.70 0.89
CA ARG A 150 9.82 -14.85 0.57
C ARG A 150 10.04 -15.38 -0.84
N LEU A 151 10.16 -14.49 -1.82
CA LEU A 151 10.44 -14.87 -3.22
C LEU A 151 11.80 -15.55 -3.33
N ALA A 152 12.84 -14.98 -2.72
CA ALA A 152 14.20 -15.53 -2.75
C ALA A 152 14.30 -16.88 -1.99
N GLU A 153 13.60 -17.06 -0.87
CA GLU A 153 13.50 -18.34 -0.14
C GLU A 153 12.87 -19.45 -1.01
N ARG A 154 12.00 -19.08 -1.96
CA ARG A 154 11.36 -19.99 -2.91
C ARG A 154 12.12 -20.13 -4.24
N GLY A 155 13.29 -19.51 -4.37
CA GLY A 155 14.05 -19.48 -5.62
C GLY A 155 13.40 -18.68 -6.76
N GLN A 156 12.41 -17.83 -6.45
CA GLN A 156 11.69 -17.01 -7.43
C GLN A 156 12.37 -15.66 -7.67
N SER A 157 12.07 -15.04 -8.81
CA SER A 157 12.65 -13.75 -9.18
C SER A 157 12.04 -12.58 -8.40
N VAL A 158 12.91 -11.83 -7.71
CA VAL A 158 12.57 -10.60 -6.98
C VAL A 158 12.23 -9.44 -7.92
N VAL A 159 12.63 -9.51 -9.20
CA VAL A 159 12.32 -8.49 -10.22
C VAL A 159 10.81 -8.29 -10.38
N THR A 160 10.02 -9.31 -10.07
CA THR A 160 8.56 -9.23 -10.09
C THR A 160 7.99 -8.17 -9.13
N LEU A 161 8.74 -7.76 -8.10
CA LEU A 161 8.35 -6.68 -7.18
C LEU A 161 8.43 -5.27 -7.77
N LEU A 162 9.04 -5.09 -8.95
CA LEU A 162 9.02 -3.79 -9.65
C LEU A 162 7.58 -3.38 -10.01
N LEU A 163 6.71 -4.35 -10.30
CA LEU A 163 5.31 -4.10 -10.61
C LEU A 163 4.55 -3.49 -9.43
N PRO A 164 4.49 -4.12 -8.24
CA PRO A 164 3.86 -3.51 -7.07
C PRO A 164 4.57 -2.23 -6.58
N ALA A 165 5.88 -2.09 -6.81
CA ALA A 165 6.59 -0.85 -6.48
C ALA A 165 6.10 0.33 -7.35
N ALA A 166 5.91 0.11 -8.65
CA ALA A 166 5.45 1.14 -9.58
C ALA A 166 3.93 1.40 -9.48
N ALA A 167 3.15 0.41 -9.05
CA ALA A 167 1.69 0.46 -9.01
C ALA A 167 1.11 1.68 -8.27
N VAL A 168 1.77 2.13 -7.18
CA VAL A 168 1.31 3.31 -6.43
C VAL A 168 1.34 4.55 -7.33
N GLY A 169 2.47 4.83 -8.00
CA GLY A 169 2.61 5.98 -8.88
C GLY A 169 1.76 5.87 -10.15
N ILE A 170 1.65 4.67 -10.71
CA ILE A 170 0.84 4.38 -11.91
C ILE A 170 -0.62 4.76 -11.70
N VAL A 171 -1.17 4.60 -10.49
CA VAL A 171 -2.57 4.90 -10.20
C VAL A 171 -2.75 6.25 -9.52
N ALA A 172 -1.87 6.61 -8.59
CA ALA A 172 -1.96 7.87 -7.86
C ALA A 172 -1.89 9.07 -8.81
N LEU A 173 -0.94 9.07 -9.75
CA LEU A 173 -0.74 10.20 -10.66
C LEU A 173 -1.95 10.43 -11.58
N PRO A 174 -2.51 9.43 -12.29
CA PRO A 174 -3.72 9.63 -13.09
C PRO A 174 -4.92 10.07 -12.25
N VAL A 175 -5.16 9.46 -11.09
CA VAL A 175 -6.27 9.86 -10.20
C VAL A 175 -6.09 11.32 -9.73
N GLY A 176 -4.84 11.70 -9.46
CA GLY A 176 -4.45 13.07 -9.15
C GLY A 176 -4.77 14.05 -10.28
N ILE A 177 -4.32 13.72 -11.50
CA ILE A 177 -4.48 14.53 -12.71
C ILE A 177 -5.96 14.71 -13.09
N VAL A 178 -6.77 13.66 -12.96
CA VAL A 178 -8.22 13.74 -13.26
C VAL A 178 -8.93 14.70 -12.29
N GLY A 179 -8.32 15.04 -11.16
CA GLY A 179 -8.90 16.01 -10.23
C GLY A 179 -10.10 15.45 -9.47
N LEU A 180 -10.18 14.12 -9.33
CA LEU A 180 -11.27 13.49 -8.57
C LEU A 180 -11.24 13.98 -7.13
N SER A 181 -12.25 14.77 -6.76
CA SER A 181 -12.46 15.30 -5.42
C SER A 181 -13.76 14.73 -4.86
N PRO A 182 -13.74 13.52 -4.27
CA PRO A 182 -14.95 12.86 -3.78
C PRO A 182 -15.65 13.70 -2.71
N GLY A 183 -16.97 13.55 -2.52
CA GLY A 183 -17.64 14.15 -1.35
C GLY A 183 -17.13 13.57 -0.02
N SER A 184 -17.35 14.27 1.09
CA SER A 184 -16.87 13.85 2.43
C SER A 184 -17.27 12.42 2.81
N GLY A 185 -18.47 11.99 2.43
CA GLY A 185 -18.96 10.62 2.64
C GLY A 185 -18.11 9.56 1.91
N LEU A 186 -17.84 9.77 0.62
CA LEU A 186 -17.02 8.85 -0.18
C LEU A 186 -15.55 8.90 0.27
N ARG A 187 -15.03 10.07 0.68
CA ARG A 187 -13.70 10.17 1.28
C ARG A 187 -13.61 9.34 2.57
N GLY A 188 -14.57 9.50 3.49
CA GLY A 188 -14.64 8.72 4.71
C GLY A 188 -14.63 7.21 4.44
N LEU A 189 -15.48 6.76 3.51
CA LEU A 189 -15.54 5.37 3.07
C LEU A 189 -14.19 4.85 2.54
N LEU A 190 -13.55 5.61 1.63
CA LEU A 190 -12.26 5.23 1.04
C LEU A 190 -11.13 5.18 2.09
N PHE A 191 -11.07 6.15 3.00
CA PHE A 191 -10.11 6.13 4.12
C PHE A 191 -10.35 4.94 5.06
N GLY A 192 -11.62 4.58 5.32
CA GLY A 192 -11.96 3.43 6.14
C GLY A 192 -11.54 2.10 5.50
N ILE A 193 -11.81 1.94 4.19
CA ILE A 193 -11.35 0.78 3.42
C ILE A 193 -9.82 0.71 3.42
N ALA A 194 -9.14 1.85 3.20
CA ALA A 194 -7.67 1.93 3.22
C ALA A 194 -7.09 1.47 4.57
N ALA A 195 -7.65 1.99 5.67
CA ALA A 195 -7.23 1.66 7.02
C ALA A 195 -7.31 0.14 7.24
N CYS A 196 -8.42 -0.46 6.82
CA CYS A 196 -8.58 -1.89 6.97
C CYS A 196 -7.65 -2.71 6.08
N VAL A 197 -7.39 -2.28 4.85
CA VAL A 197 -6.43 -2.97 3.98
C VAL A 197 -5.04 -3.03 4.64
N PHE A 198 -4.63 -1.97 5.35
CA PHE A 198 -3.40 -1.97 6.13
C PHE A 198 -3.48 -2.95 7.32
N LEU A 199 -4.59 -2.94 8.06
CA LEU A 199 -4.77 -3.80 9.22
C LEU A 199 -4.91 -5.29 8.88
N HIS A 200 -5.53 -5.63 7.75
CA HIS A 200 -5.75 -7.03 7.34
C HIS A 200 -4.47 -7.66 6.76
N VAL A 201 -3.63 -6.86 6.09
CA VAL A 201 -2.37 -7.33 5.50
C VAL A 201 -1.25 -7.41 6.54
N ALA A 202 -1.34 -6.63 7.62
CA ALA A 202 -0.40 -6.64 8.74
C ALA A 202 -0.41 -7.93 9.55
#